data_AF-A0A1V5IVC8-F1
#
_entry.id   AF-A0A1V5IVC8-F1
#
_cell.length_a   1.000
_cell.length_b   1.000
_cell.length_c   1.000
_cell.angle_alpha   90.00
_cell.angle_beta   90.00
_cell.angle_gamma   90.00
#
_symmetry.space_group_name_H-M   'P 1'
#
loop_
_entity.id
_entity.type
_entity.pdbx_description
1 polymer ?
#
loop_
_entity_poly.entity_id
_entity_poly.type
_entity_poly.pdbx_seq_one_letter_code
_entity_poly.pdbx_strand_id
1 'polypeptide(L)'
;MRKWEEITLDGSEHYKGDVQLIDLFRHMRPHSSLTVVEIKGLSDIMKYAYRQLKRGLKDTDLEKIIHYAEIVGAANAESDEK
;
A
#
# COMPACT_ATOMS: atom_id res chain seq x y z
N MET A 1 13.37 -0.54 -5.98
CA MET A 1 11.97 -0.41 -5.56
C MET A 1 11.15 -1.24 -6.54
N ARG A 2 10.26 -2.11 -6.07
CA ARG A 2 9.45 -2.97 -6.94
C ARG A 2 8.42 -2.13 -7.70
N LYS A 3 8.03 -2.56 -8.90
CA LYS A 3 6.97 -1.89 -9.66
C LYS A 3 5.61 -2.23 -9.06
N TRP A 4 4.62 -1.33 -9.26
CA TRP A 4 3.23 -1.51 -8.79
C TRP A 4 2.68 -2.91 -9.08
N GLU A 5 2.83 -3.36 -10.32
CA GLU A 5 2.35 -4.66 -10.81
C GLU A 5 3.01 -5.83 -10.08
N GLU A 6 4.29 -5.71 -9.74
CA GLU A 6 5.01 -6.74 -8.99
C GLU A 6 4.55 -6.80 -7.54
N ILE A 7 4.17 -5.66 -6.94
CA ILE A 7 3.72 -5.59 -5.55
C ILE A 7 2.29 -6.10 -5.41
N THR A 8 1.39 -5.74 -6.33
CA THR A 8 -0.01 -6.20 -6.29
C THR A 8 -0.11 -7.72 -6.52
N LEU A 9 0.75 -8.29 -7.36
CA LEU A 9 0.82 -9.72 -7.60
C LEU A 9 1.36 -10.52 -6.41
N ASP A 10 2.26 -9.96 -5.60
CA ASP A 10 2.78 -10.62 -4.39
C ASP A 10 1.91 -10.43 -3.13
N GLY A 11 0.78 -9.71 -3.26
CA GLY A 11 -0.18 -9.52 -2.20
C GLY A 11 -0.93 -10.80 -1.78
N SER A 12 -1.86 -10.66 -0.82
CA SER A 12 -2.77 -11.74 -0.43
C SER A 12 -3.48 -12.32 -1.66
N GLU A 13 -3.78 -13.63 -1.69
CA GLU A 13 -4.40 -14.30 -2.85
C GLU A 13 -5.64 -13.60 -3.42
N HIS A 14 -6.45 -12.96 -2.56
CA HIS A 14 -7.60 -12.14 -2.94
C HIS A 14 -7.27 -11.03 -3.99
N TYR A 15 -6.01 -10.58 -4.07
CA TYR A 15 -5.58 -9.51 -4.96
C TYR A 15 -5.03 -10.00 -6.30
N LYS A 16 -4.86 -11.31 -6.49
CA LYS A 16 -4.27 -11.89 -7.71
C LYS A 16 -5.32 -12.07 -8.80
N GLY A 17 -5.17 -11.36 -9.92
CA GLY A 17 -5.88 -11.64 -11.18
C GLY A 17 -7.04 -10.71 -11.54
N ASP A 18 -7.56 -9.92 -10.59
CA ASP A 18 -8.68 -8.99 -10.82
C ASP A 18 -8.27 -7.53 -10.60
N VAL A 19 -8.81 -6.64 -11.44
CA VAL A 19 -8.69 -5.17 -11.27
C VAL A 19 -9.28 -4.78 -9.93
N GLN A 20 -8.45 -4.21 -9.06
CA GLN A 20 -8.86 -3.74 -7.76
C GLN A 20 -9.43 -2.33 -7.85
N LEU A 21 -10.30 -1.98 -6.90
CA LEU A 21 -10.82 -0.60 -6.79
C LEU A 21 -9.69 0.43 -6.67
N ILE A 22 -8.58 0.05 -6.01
CA ILE A 22 -7.41 0.91 -5.90
C ILE A 22 -6.73 1.16 -7.25
N ASP A 23 -6.75 0.21 -8.17
CA ASP A 23 -6.18 0.38 -9.52
C ASP A 23 -6.95 1.44 -10.31
N LEU A 24 -8.27 1.51 -10.13
CA LEU A 24 -9.13 2.48 -10.82
C LEU A 24 -8.90 3.92 -10.34
N PHE A 25 -8.55 4.10 -9.06
CA PHE A 25 -8.42 5.41 -8.44
C PHE A 25 -6.97 5.79 -8.12
N ARG A 26 -5.99 4.99 -8.55
CA ARG A 26 -4.60 5.13 -8.07
C ARG A 26 -3.97 6.49 -8.36
N HIS A 27 -4.39 7.16 -9.42
CA HIS A 27 -3.87 8.48 -9.81
C HIS A 27 -4.69 9.65 -9.26
N MET A 28 -5.79 9.40 -8.55
CA MET A 28 -6.55 10.48 -7.91
C MET A 28 -5.76 11.09 -6.76
N ARG A 29 -5.75 12.42 -6.68
CA ARG A 29 -5.07 13.20 -5.64
C ARG A 29 -6.09 13.99 -4.81
N PRO A 30 -6.73 13.35 -3.81
CA PRO A 30 -7.61 14.07 -2.88
C PRO A 30 -6.84 15.04 -1.99
N HIS A 31 -5.53 14.87 -1.86
CA HIS A 31 -4.60 15.84 -1.28
C HIS A 31 -3.61 16.30 -2.37
N SER A 32 -3.17 17.56 -2.32
CA SER A 32 -2.30 18.14 -3.37
C SER A 32 -0.98 17.38 -3.55
N SER A 33 -0.46 16.79 -2.48
CA SER A 33 0.81 16.06 -2.45
C SER A 33 0.68 14.54 -2.33
N LEU A 34 -0.54 13.98 -2.24
CA LEU A 34 -0.73 12.55 -2.03
C LEU A 34 -1.83 11.98 -2.93
N THR A 35 -1.52 10.86 -3.54
CA THR A 35 -2.46 9.99 -4.23
C THR A 35 -3.34 9.19 -3.26
N VAL A 36 -4.47 8.68 -3.75
CA VAL A 36 -5.32 7.74 -3.00
C VAL A 36 -4.52 6.51 -2.54
N VAL A 37 -3.57 6.03 -3.35
CA VAL A 37 -2.71 4.89 -3.01
C VAL A 37 -1.85 5.21 -1.80
N GLU A 38 -1.14 6.34 -1.82
CA GLU A 38 -0.27 6.76 -0.72
C GLU A 38 -1.08 6.93 0.57
N ILE A 39 -2.25 7.58 0.50
CA ILE A 39 -3.13 7.76 1.66
C ILE A 39 -3.59 6.41 2.22
N LYS A 40 -4.02 5.47 1.35
CA LYS A 40 -4.45 4.16 1.78
C LYS A 40 -3.29 3.37 2.40
N GLY A 41 -2.12 3.37 1.76
CA GLY A 41 -0.92 2.68 2.25
C GLY A 41 -0.50 3.17 3.63
N LEU A 42 -0.43 4.49 3.82
CA LEU A 42 -0.14 5.10 5.13
C LEU A 42 -1.20 4.73 6.18
N SER A 43 -2.48 4.76 5.82
CA SER A 43 -3.58 4.40 6.73
C SER A 43 -3.51 2.92 7.15
N ASP A 44 -3.19 2.02 6.22
CA ASP A 44 -3.04 0.61 6.50
C ASP A 44 -1.81 0.32 7.39
N ILE A 45 -0.68 1.00 7.16
CA ILE A 45 0.50 0.93 8.05
C ILE A 45 0.10 1.31 9.47
N MET A 46 -0.59 2.44 9.66
CA MET A 46 -1.06 2.88 10.98
C MET A 46 -1.99 1.85 11.63
N LYS A 47 -2.90 1.25 10.86
CA LYS A 47 -3.81 0.20 11.34
C LYS A 47 -3.05 -1.02 11.88
N TYR A 48 -2.08 -1.53 11.14
CA TYR A 48 -1.31 -2.72 11.57
C TYR A 48 -0.36 -2.39 12.71
N ALA A 49 0.30 -1.22 12.70
CA ALA A 49 1.11 -0.76 13.83
C ALA A 49 0.26 -0.67 15.11
N TYR A 50 -0.95 -0.12 15.03
CA TYR A 50 -1.88 -0.06 16.16
C TYR A 50 -2.29 -1.45 16.67
N ARG A 51 -2.50 -2.43 15.78
CA ARG A 51 -2.79 -3.82 16.17
C ARG A 51 -1.63 -4.43 16.96
N GLN A 52 -0.39 -4.21 16.54
CA GLN A 52 0.80 -4.69 17.25
C GLN A 52 0.86 -4.11 18.67
N LEU A 53 0.62 -2.80 18.83
CA LEU A 53 0.57 -2.15 20.14
C LEU A 53 -0.48 -2.76 21.07
N LYS A 54 -1.61 -3.24 20.53
CA LYS A 54 -2.70 -3.82 21.30
C LYS A 54 -2.55 -5.31 21.60
N ARG A 55 -1.89 -6.07 20.71
CA ARG A 55 -1.94 -7.54 20.71
C ARG A 55 -0.56 -8.19 20.82
N GLY A 56 0.50 -7.39 20.96
CA GLY A 56 1.88 -7.86 20.86
C GLY A 56 2.32 -8.02 19.41
N LEU A 57 3.61 -8.31 19.21
CA LEU A 57 4.20 -8.49 17.88
C LEU A 57 3.67 -9.76 17.21
N LYS A 58 3.20 -9.58 15.97
CA LYS A 58 2.78 -10.63 15.04
C LYS A 58 3.47 -10.43 13.70
N ASP A 59 4.11 -11.48 13.21
CA ASP A 59 4.87 -11.45 11.95
C ASP A 59 3.97 -11.07 10.77
N THR A 60 2.75 -11.60 10.73
CA THR A 60 1.80 -11.30 9.66
C THR A 60 1.45 -9.81 9.57
N ASP A 61 1.38 -9.10 10.71
CA ASP A 61 1.10 -7.65 10.71
C ASP A 61 2.36 -6.86 10.29
N LEU A 62 3.56 -7.35 10.60
CA LEU A 62 4.82 -6.77 10.13
C LEU A 62 4.98 -6.90 8.60
N GLU A 63 4.67 -8.08 8.06
CA GLU A 63 4.66 -8.34 6.62
C GLU A 63 3.70 -7.38 5.89
N LYS A 64 2.52 -7.12 6.47
CA LYS A 64 1.59 -6.12 5.93
C LYS A 64 2.17 -4.72 5.96
N ILE A 65 2.81 -4.31 7.05
CA ILE A 65 3.46 -3.00 7.14
C ILE A 65 4.52 -2.84 6.05
N ILE A 66 5.38 -3.84 5.86
CA ILE A 66 6.42 -3.83 4.81
C ILE A 66 5.76 -3.70 3.42
N HIS A 67 4.77 -4.54 3.13
CA HIS A 67 4.06 -4.50 1.85
C HIS A 67 3.42 -3.13 1.55
N TYR A 68 2.74 -2.52 2.52
CA TYR A 68 2.16 -1.18 2.30
C TYR A 68 3.21 -0.08 2.21
N ALA A 69 4.37 -0.23 2.86
CA ALA A 69 5.48 0.70 2.70
C ALA A 69 6.08 0.62 1.29
N GLU A 70 6.21 -0.59 0.73
CA GLU A 70 6.63 -0.79 -0.66
C GLU A 70 5.62 -0.16 -1.64
N ILE A 71 4.32 -0.32 -1.40
CA ILE A 71 3.24 0.32 -2.17
C ILE A 71 3.39 1.85 -2.17
N VAL A 72 3.56 2.45 -1.00
CA VAL A 72 3.70 3.92 -0.87
C VAL A 72 4.93 4.41 -1.61
N GLY A 73 6.07 3.72 -1.46
CA GLY A 73 7.29 4.04 -2.19
C GLY A 73 7.09 4.00 -3.71
N ALA A 74 6.49 2.91 -4.22
CA ALA A 74 6.26 2.76 -5.65
C ALA A 74 5.33 3.85 -6.22
N ALA A 75 4.24 4.18 -5.52
CA ALA A 75 3.31 5.23 -5.93
C ALA A 75 3.95 6.63 -5.94
N ASN A 76 4.87 6.88 -5.00
CA ASN A 76 5.62 8.12 -4.92
C ASN A 76 6.61 8.25 -6.09
N ALA A 77 7.36 7.20 -6.39
CA ALA A 77 8.29 7.17 -7.52
C ALA A 77 7.58 7.41 -8.88
N GLU A 78 6.42 6.80 -9.10
CA GLU A 78 5.60 7.05 -10.31
C GLU A 78 5.07 8.49 -10.41
N SER A 79 4.92 9.18 -9.27
CA SER A 79 4.46 10.56 -9.22
C SER A 79 5.55 11.57 -9.56
N ASP A 80 6.82 11.23 -9.29
CA ASP A 80 7.98 12.09 -9.56
C ASP A 80 8.48 11.96 -11.03
N GLU A 81 8.09 10.90 -11.74
CA GLU A 81 8.41 10.70 -13.16
C GLU A 81 7.49 11.50 -14.14
N LYS A 82 6.54 12.29 -13.62
CA LYS A 82 5.60 13.12 -14.42
C LYS A 82 5.84 14.61 -14.24
#